data_AF-A0A257XCS5-F1
#
_entry.id   AF-A0A257XCS5-F1
#
_cell.length_a   1.000
_cell.length_b   1.000
_cell.length_c   1.000
_cell.angle_alpha   90.00
_cell.angle_beta   90.00
_cell.angle_gamma   90.00
#
_symmetry.space_group_name_H-M   'P 1'
#
loop_
_entity.id
_entity.type
_entity.pdbx_description
1 polymer ?
#
loop_
_entity_poly.entity_id
_entity_poly.type
_entity_poly.pdbx_seq_one_letter_code
_entity_poly.pdbx_strand_id
1 'polypeptide(L)'
;MSEPFSIPLEQMRRMVKPTPKGRALDPVAVEEVQALLGRMPRRPDLLIECLHLLQDTYRAVHARHLAALAAELKMSQAEVYEVATFYHHFDVLREGEGAPAELTVRVCDTLSCKMAGADDLLKKLPGILGTRVRVIPAPCVGRCEQAPVVVVGQNALGGATEADVKAAVKANESTHPLPRYVGYKAYLKAGGYQLFRDLVEGRRDVESVIQAMEHSGLRGLGGAGFPAGRKWRIVRAEAAPRLMAINIDEGEPGTFKDRWYLERDPHRFLEGMLIAAYCVGIGEVYVYLRDEYAHVRDILQKELKKLLADPPCALPPIHLRRGAGAYICGEESAMIESIEGKKGQPRFKPPFPASFGLYGKPTTINNTETLASVPWIVQHGGQAFLELGKPNNGGTKIFSVSG
;
A
#
# COMPACT_ATOMS: atom_id res chain seq x y z
N MET A 1 53.49 38.01 -16.47
CA MET A 1 52.62 36.82 -16.61
C MET A 1 52.80 36.00 -15.35
N SER A 2 51.83 36.05 -14.44
CA SER A 2 51.85 35.28 -13.19
C SER A 2 51.68 33.80 -13.52
N GLU A 3 52.63 32.96 -13.06
CA GLU A 3 52.55 31.51 -13.22
C GLU A 3 51.25 30.97 -12.62
N PRO A 4 50.59 30.00 -13.28
CA PRO A 4 49.40 29.37 -12.74
C PRO A 4 49.76 28.58 -11.49
N PHE A 5 49.12 28.94 -10.37
CA PHE A 5 49.19 28.21 -9.11
C PHE A 5 48.71 26.78 -9.35
N SER A 6 49.63 25.81 -9.40
CA SER A 6 49.30 24.38 -9.49
C SER A 6 49.64 23.71 -8.17
N ILE A 7 48.63 23.18 -7.49
CA ILE A 7 48.82 22.39 -6.28
C ILE A 7 48.94 20.93 -6.72
N PRO A 8 50.07 20.25 -6.46
CA PRO A 8 50.23 18.83 -6.75
C PRO A 8 49.13 17.98 -6.09
N LEU A 9 48.65 16.97 -6.81
CA LEU A 9 47.54 16.10 -6.40
C LEU A 9 47.79 15.40 -5.04
N GLU A 10 49.05 15.12 -4.72
CA GLU A 10 49.47 14.59 -3.41
C GLU A 10 49.33 15.61 -2.28
N GLN A 11 49.53 16.89 -2.56
CA GLN A 11 49.36 17.97 -1.60
C GLN A 11 47.86 18.21 -1.33
N MET A 12 47.00 18.10 -2.36
CA MET A 12 45.53 18.08 -2.18
C MET A 12 45.08 16.89 -1.31
N ARG A 13 45.61 15.69 -1.55
CA ARG A 13 45.26 14.50 -0.74
C ARG A 13 45.65 14.63 0.73
N ARG A 14 46.74 15.35 1.04
CA ARG A 14 47.15 15.65 2.42
C ARG A 14 46.34 16.78 3.07
N MET A 15 45.77 17.68 2.29
CA MET A 15 44.92 18.78 2.77
C MET A 15 43.48 18.35 3.05
N VAL A 16 43.01 17.27 2.41
CA VAL A 16 41.71 16.66 2.71
C VAL A 16 41.86 15.78 3.96
N LYS A 17 41.66 16.37 5.14
CA LYS A 17 41.40 15.56 6.34
C LYS A 17 40.17 14.68 6.05
N PRO A 18 40.22 13.37 6.34
CA PRO A 18 39.04 12.51 6.26
C PRO A 18 38.12 12.86 7.42
N THR A 19 37.43 13.99 7.32
CA THR A 19 36.26 14.26 8.14
C THR A 19 35.17 13.31 7.64
N PRO A 20 34.52 12.51 8.51
CA PRO A 20 33.41 11.67 8.08
C PRO A 20 32.38 12.54 7.37
N LYS A 21 32.11 12.24 6.10
CA LYS A 21 31.02 12.89 5.37
C LYS A 21 29.70 12.29 5.86
N GLY A 22 29.13 12.86 6.91
CA GLY A 22 27.85 12.43 7.50
C GLY A 22 27.95 12.08 8.98
N ARG A 23 26.80 11.78 9.59
CA ARG A 23 26.71 11.40 11.00
C ARG A 23 27.51 10.13 11.24
N ALA A 24 28.26 10.08 12.35
CA ALA A 24 28.93 8.85 12.77
C ALA A 24 27.90 7.73 12.99
N LEU A 25 28.21 6.53 12.51
CA LEU A 25 27.35 5.37 12.70
C LEU A 25 27.50 4.86 14.13
N ASP A 26 26.37 4.73 14.83
CA ASP A 26 26.29 4.05 16.12
C ASP A 26 26.38 2.52 15.87
N PRO A 27 27.43 1.82 16.34
CA PRO A 27 27.58 0.38 16.14
C PRO A 27 26.39 -0.43 16.68
N VAL A 28 25.80 0.01 17.79
CA VAL A 28 24.65 -0.67 18.40
C VAL A 28 23.43 -0.55 17.49
N ALA A 29 23.19 0.65 16.94
CA ALA A 29 22.10 0.86 15.98
C ALA A 29 22.27 0.02 14.70
N VAL A 30 23.52 -0.19 14.24
CA VAL A 30 23.80 -1.05 13.09
C VAL A 30 23.42 -2.50 13.39
N GLU A 31 23.85 -3.04 14.52
CA GLU A 31 23.50 -4.41 14.94
C GLU A 31 21.98 -4.59 15.12
N GLU A 32 21.32 -3.61 15.73
CA GLU A 32 19.86 -3.57 15.88
C GLU A 32 19.14 -3.62 14.51
N VAL A 33 19.55 -2.78 13.56
CA VAL A 33 18.97 -2.77 12.20
C VAL A 33 19.24 -4.11 11.50
N GLN A 34 20.47 -4.64 11.57
CA GLN A 34 20.83 -5.90 10.93
C GLN A 34 20.05 -7.09 11.49
N ALA A 35 19.90 -7.15 12.82
CA ALA A 35 19.09 -8.16 13.50
C ALA A 35 17.63 -8.08 13.08
N LEU A 36 17.08 -6.86 13.00
CA LEU A 36 15.69 -6.62 12.61
C LEU A 36 15.40 -7.00 11.15
N LEU A 37 16.30 -6.64 10.22
CA LEU A 37 16.15 -6.98 8.81
C LEU A 37 16.37 -8.48 8.54
N GLY A 38 17.20 -9.15 9.35
CA GLY A 38 17.43 -10.59 9.26
C GLY A 38 17.81 -11.04 7.84
N ARG A 39 16.94 -11.83 7.19
CA ARG A 39 17.14 -12.34 5.81
C ARG A 39 16.48 -11.49 4.72
N MET A 40 15.83 -10.38 5.07
CA MET A 40 15.22 -9.48 4.12
C MET A 40 16.26 -8.94 3.12
N PRO A 41 15.97 -8.86 1.82
CA PRO A 41 16.91 -8.28 0.85
C PRO A 41 17.27 -6.83 1.19
N ARG A 42 18.53 -6.44 0.97
CA ARG A 42 19.01 -5.06 1.19
C ARG A 42 18.88 -4.28 -0.11
N ARG A 43 17.65 -3.96 -0.50
CA ARG A 43 17.36 -3.20 -1.71
C ARG A 43 16.73 -1.85 -1.37
N PRO A 44 17.10 -0.75 -2.06
CA PRO A 44 16.52 0.57 -1.81
C PRO A 44 14.99 0.62 -1.93
N ASP A 45 14.38 -0.19 -2.80
CA ASP A 45 12.93 -0.27 -2.97
C ASP A 45 12.19 -0.86 -1.77
N LEU A 46 12.91 -1.41 -0.80
CA LEU A 46 12.38 -1.92 0.45
C LEU A 46 12.49 -0.92 1.60
N LEU A 47 12.96 0.31 1.35
CA LEU A 47 13.18 1.32 2.39
C LEU A 47 11.94 1.53 3.27
N ILE A 48 10.76 1.72 2.69
CA ILE A 48 9.51 1.95 3.45
C ILE A 48 9.14 0.73 4.31
N GLU A 49 9.35 -0.49 3.80
CA GLU A 49 9.13 -1.72 4.56
C GLU A 49 10.10 -1.81 5.75
N CYS A 50 11.37 -1.45 5.55
CA CYS A 50 12.36 -1.37 6.63
C CYS A 50 11.99 -0.30 7.67
N LEU A 51 11.46 0.86 7.23
CA LEU A 51 10.98 1.91 8.13
C LEU A 51 9.78 1.44 8.96
N HIS A 52 8.88 0.65 8.38
CA HIS A 52 7.80 0.01 9.13
C HIS A 52 8.31 -0.97 10.19
N LEU A 53 9.31 -1.79 9.87
CA LEU A 53 9.92 -2.68 10.87
C LEU A 53 10.50 -1.89 12.05
N LEU A 54 11.20 -0.78 11.77
CA LEU A 54 11.74 0.09 12.81
C LEU A 54 10.63 0.72 13.66
N GLN A 55 9.62 1.30 13.02
CA GLN A 55 8.47 1.91 13.67
C GLN A 55 7.73 0.90 14.56
N ASP A 56 7.44 -0.30 14.04
CA ASP A 56 6.67 -1.31 14.77
C ASP A 56 7.47 -1.90 15.94
N THR A 57 8.81 -2.01 15.81
CA THR A 57 9.68 -2.59 16.85
C THR A 57 10.03 -1.59 17.95
N TYR A 58 10.41 -0.38 17.55
CA TYR A 58 10.91 0.65 18.47
C TYR A 58 9.86 1.72 18.80
N ARG A 59 8.66 1.63 18.24
CA ARG A 59 7.54 2.59 18.38
C ARG A 59 7.83 3.99 17.84
N ALA A 60 8.95 4.13 17.15
CA ALA A 60 9.42 5.33 16.51
C ALA A 60 10.56 4.98 15.55
N VAL A 61 10.91 5.93 14.68
CA VAL A 61 12.04 5.83 13.78
C VAL A 61 13.12 6.80 14.28
N HIS A 62 14.07 6.28 15.05
CA HIS A 62 15.13 7.10 15.63
C HIS A 62 16.16 7.53 14.59
N ALA A 63 16.72 8.73 14.75
CA ALA A 63 17.78 9.23 13.86
C ALA A 63 19.01 8.31 13.78
N ARG A 64 19.36 7.60 14.86
CA ARG A 64 20.45 6.59 14.87
C ARG A 64 20.12 5.38 13.98
N HIS A 65 18.86 4.93 14.00
CA HIS A 65 18.39 3.83 13.14
C HIS A 65 18.31 4.26 11.68
N LEU A 66 17.91 5.50 11.38
CA LEU A 66 17.93 6.03 10.01
C LEU A 66 19.35 6.05 9.43
N ALA A 67 20.35 6.48 10.23
CA ALA A 67 21.74 6.48 9.80
C ALA A 67 22.26 5.06 9.54
N ALA A 68 21.96 4.12 10.44
CA ALA A 68 22.29 2.70 10.27
C ALA A 68 21.60 2.07 9.05
N LEU A 69 20.31 2.35 8.84
CA LEU A 69 19.54 1.85 7.72
C LEU A 69 20.05 2.40 6.38
N ALA A 70 20.44 3.68 6.32
CA ALA A 70 21.06 4.27 5.15
C ALA A 70 22.37 3.56 4.78
N ALA A 71 23.21 3.23 5.77
CA ALA A 71 24.43 2.47 5.53
C ALA A 71 24.14 1.05 5.02
N GLU A 72 23.19 0.35 5.64
CA GLU A 72 22.82 -1.03 5.29
C GLU A 72 22.20 -1.14 3.88
N LEU A 73 21.37 -0.15 3.47
CA LEU A 73 20.77 -0.10 2.13
C LEU A 73 21.65 0.59 1.07
N LYS A 74 22.84 1.08 1.46
CA LYS A 74 23.77 1.84 0.61
C LYS A 74 23.12 3.09 -0.02
N MET A 75 22.32 3.80 0.77
CA MET A 75 21.66 5.05 0.40
C MET A 75 22.26 6.23 1.18
N SER A 76 22.03 7.46 0.74
CA SER A 76 22.42 8.61 1.55
C SER A 76 21.49 8.76 2.77
N GLN A 77 22.04 9.26 3.89
CA GLN A 77 21.23 9.56 5.08
C GLN A 77 20.14 10.59 4.78
N ALA A 78 20.41 11.54 3.86
CA ALA A 78 19.45 12.55 3.45
C ALA A 78 18.25 11.95 2.72
N GLU A 79 18.48 11.08 1.73
CA GLU A 79 17.39 10.40 1.01
C GLU A 79 16.51 9.58 1.96
N VAL A 80 17.13 8.80 2.86
CA VAL A 80 16.40 7.99 3.85
C VAL A 80 15.57 8.85 4.79
N TYR A 81 16.14 9.97 5.27
CA TYR A 81 15.43 10.92 6.14
C TYR A 81 14.28 11.63 5.42
N GLU A 82 14.48 12.06 4.18
CA GLU A 82 13.45 12.70 3.36
C GLU A 82 12.27 11.77 3.08
N VAL A 83 12.55 10.49 2.80
CA VAL A 83 11.50 9.47 2.64
C VAL A 83 10.77 9.28 3.98
N ALA A 84 11.49 9.05 5.07
CA ALA A 84 10.87 8.80 6.38
C ALA A 84 9.99 9.97 6.84
N THR A 85 10.42 11.22 6.61
CA THR A 85 9.67 12.42 7.02
C THR A 85 8.52 12.82 6.09
N PHE A 86 8.45 12.24 4.88
CA PHE A 86 7.34 12.49 3.95
C PHE A 86 6.03 11.80 4.37
N TYR A 87 6.12 10.66 5.05
CA TYR A 87 4.98 9.82 5.39
C TYR A 87 4.48 10.07 6.81
N HIS A 88 3.17 10.36 6.97
CA HIS A 88 2.59 10.79 8.25
C HIS A 88 2.59 9.72 9.35
N HIS A 89 2.72 8.44 8.99
CA HIS A 89 2.70 7.36 9.97
C HIS A 89 4.07 7.04 10.56
N PHE A 90 5.14 7.67 10.07
CA PHE A 90 6.45 7.54 10.67
C PHE A 90 6.70 8.66 11.69
N ASP A 91 6.68 8.27 12.97
CA ASP A 91 7.21 9.09 14.07
C ASP A 91 8.74 9.14 14.01
N VAL A 92 9.28 10.09 13.25
CA VAL A 92 10.74 10.31 13.12
C VAL A 92 11.25 11.16 14.27
N LEU A 93 12.15 10.61 15.09
CA LEU A 93 12.72 11.29 16.26
C LEU A 93 14.13 11.81 15.99
N ARG A 94 14.35 13.09 16.31
CA ARG A 94 15.68 13.71 16.28
C ARG A 94 16.47 13.35 17.54
N GLU A 95 17.78 13.59 17.51
CA GLU A 95 18.62 13.38 18.69
C GLU A 95 18.16 14.25 19.86
N GLY A 96 18.01 13.62 21.04
CA GLY A 96 17.56 14.29 22.26
C GLY A 96 16.04 14.46 22.38
N GLU A 97 15.26 14.09 21.36
CA GLU A 97 13.80 14.04 21.48
C GLU A 97 13.36 12.79 22.25
N GLY A 98 12.40 12.96 23.17
CA GLY A 98 11.79 11.85 23.90
C GLY A 98 10.98 10.95 22.97
N ALA A 99 10.92 9.66 23.27
CA ALA A 99 10.07 8.72 22.54
C ALA A 99 8.59 9.15 22.62
N PRO A 100 7.79 8.88 21.58
CA PRO A 100 6.35 9.10 21.66
C PRO A 100 5.76 8.24 22.78
N ALA A 101 4.53 8.59 23.18
CA ALA A 101 3.80 7.82 24.16
C ALA A 101 3.67 6.35 23.74
N GLU A 102 3.59 5.45 24.73
CA GLU A 102 3.63 3.99 24.51
C GLU A 102 2.54 3.49 23.57
N LEU A 103 1.40 4.19 23.55
CA LEU A 103 0.26 3.93 22.68
C LEU A 103 -0.21 5.23 22.02
N THR A 104 -0.51 5.16 20.73
CA THR A 104 -1.12 6.28 19.99
C THR A 104 -2.58 5.96 19.69
N VAL A 105 -3.46 6.89 20.04
CA VAL A 105 -4.89 6.89 19.69
C VAL A 105 -5.11 7.95 18.63
N ARG A 106 -5.62 7.53 17.47
CA ARG A 106 -5.91 8.42 16.33
C ARG A 106 -7.40 8.62 16.21
N VAL A 107 -7.87 9.86 16.21
CA VAL A 107 -9.30 10.17 15.99
C VAL A 107 -9.46 10.69 14.58
N CYS A 108 -10.32 10.06 13.79
CA CYS A 108 -10.61 10.52 12.42
C CYS A 108 -11.30 11.89 12.47
N ASP A 109 -10.72 12.91 11.83
CA ASP A 109 -11.21 14.30 11.88
C ASP A 109 -11.88 14.76 10.56
N THR A 110 -12.28 13.80 9.73
CA THR A 110 -12.99 14.08 8.47
C THR A 110 -14.49 14.23 8.66
N LEU A 111 -15.18 14.77 7.65
CA LEU A 111 -16.54 15.30 7.76
C LEU A 111 -17.54 14.37 8.45
N SER A 112 -17.68 13.11 8.03
CA SER A 112 -18.62 12.16 8.65
C SER A 112 -18.30 11.91 10.13
N CYS A 113 -17.03 11.83 10.50
CA CYS A 113 -16.62 11.66 11.89
C CYS A 113 -16.84 12.93 12.72
N LYS A 114 -16.59 14.12 12.15
CA LYS A 114 -16.90 15.40 12.79
C LYS A 114 -18.39 15.56 13.06
N MET A 115 -19.23 15.25 12.07
CA MET A 115 -20.69 15.25 12.22
C MET A 115 -21.15 14.29 13.32
N ALA A 116 -20.44 13.18 13.51
CA ALA A 116 -20.72 12.18 14.52
C ALA A 116 -20.01 12.42 15.88
N GLY A 117 -19.39 13.60 16.09
CA GLY A 117 -18.84 14.00 17.40
C GLY A 117 -17.33 13.75 17.61
N ALA A 118 -16.55 13.53 16.55
CA ALA A 118 -15.10 13.32 16.66
C ALA A 118 -14.34 14.49 17.31
N ASP A 119 -14.79 15.72 17.12
CA ASP A 119 -14.16 16.90 17.73
C ASP A 119 -14.27 16.87 19.27
N ASP A 120 -15.35 16.30 19.82
CA ASP A 120 -15.53 16.15 21.26
C ASP A 120 -14.63 15.04 21.81
N LEU A 121 -14.47 13.94 21.07
CA LEU A 121 -13.52 12.87 21.41
C LEU A 121 -12.09 13.42 21.43
N LEU A 122 -11.67 14.18 20.41
CA LEU A 122 -10.35 14.80 20.35
C LEU A 122 -10.06 15.70 21.56
N LYS A 123 -11.06 16.45 22.03
CA LYS A 123 -10.91 17.33 23.19
C LYS A 123 -10.82 16.57 24.52
N LYS A 124 -11.61 15.50 24.68
CA LYS A 124 -11.78 14.82 25.98
C LYS A 124 -10.81 13.67 26.21
N LEU A 125 -10.50 12.88 25.18
CA LEU A 125 -9.65 11.70 25.29
C LEU A 125 -8.27 11.98 25.96
N PRO A 126 -7.55 13.10 25.66
CA PRO A 126 -6.29 13.40 26.33
C PRO A 126 -6.40 13.49 27.85
N GLY A 127 -7.53 14.00 28.37
CA GLY A 127 -7.75 14.15 29.82
C GLY A 127 -8.07 12.83 30.54
N ILE A 128 -8.55 11.81 29.82
CA ILE A 128 -9.03 10.56 30.42
C ILE A 128 -8.13 9.34 30.19
N LEU A 129 -7.24 9.40 29.20
CA LEU A 129 -6.35 8.27 28.83
C LEU A 129 -4.97 8.34 29.51
N GLY A 130 -4.64 9.44 30.16
CA GLY A 130 -3.39 9.63 30.91
C GLY A 130 -2.17 9.91 30.02
N THR A 131 -1.00 10.08 30.64
CA THR A 131 0.23 10.57 29.98
C THR A 131 0.96 9.52 29.13
N ARG A 132 0.62 8.23 29.28
CA ARG A 132 1.20 7.12 28.50
C ARG A 132 0.52 6.92 27.14
N VAL A 133 -0.54 7.68 26.86
CA VAL A 133 -1.29 7.62 25.60
C VAL A 133 -1.26 8.97 24.92
N ARG A 134 -0.82 8.98 23.66
CA ARG A 134 -0.86 10.17 22.81
C ARG A 134 -2.12 10.12 21.96
N VAL A 135 -2.95 11.16 22.03
CA VAL A 135 -4.13 11.31 21.17
C VAL A 135 -3.81 12.32 20.07
N ILE A 136 -4.04 11.94 18.81
CA ILE A 136 -3.82 12.82 17.64
C ILE A 136 -5.01 12.77 16.68
N PRO A 137 -5.28 13.84 15.91
CA PRO A 137 -6.16 13.77 14.76
C PRO A 137 -5.55 12.90 13.66
N ALA A 138 -6.40 12.31 12.82
CA ALA A 138 -6.01 11.57 11.64
C ALA A 138 -6.96 11.84 10.47
N PRO A 139 -6.46 11.80 9.22
CA PRO A 139 -7.31 11.85 8.03
C PRO A 139 -8.26 10.63 7.96
N CYS A 140 -9.07 10.56 6.90
CA CYS A 140 -10.06 9.50 6.75
C CYS A 140 -9.40 8.12 6.80
N VAL A 141 -9.85 7.28 7.74
CA VAL A 141 -9.36 5.89 7.92
C VAL A 141 -10.17 4.85 7.13
N GLY A 142 -10.98 5.30 6.15
CA GLY A 142 -11.76 4.43 5.26
C GLY A 142 -12.93 3.70 5.94
N ARG A 143 -13.53 4.31 6.98
CA ARG A 143 -14.62 3.74 7.78
C ARG A 143 -15.76 4.72 8.04
N CYS A 144 -16.08 5.56 7.06
CA CYS A 144 -17.06 6.63 7.25
C CYS A 144 -18.47 6.12 7.57
N GLU A 145 -18.83 4.89 7.19
CA GLU A 145 -20.09 4.25 7.57
C GLU A 145 -20.15 3.81 9.04
N GLN A 146 -19.03 3.92 9.76
CA GLN A 146 -18.86 3.56 11.16
C GLN A 146 -18.52 4.80 12.02
N ALA A 147 -18.82 6.01 11.55
CA ALA A 147 -18.50 7.25 12.25
C ALA A 147 -19.18 7.37 13.65
N PRO A 148 -18.53 8.01 14.65
CA PRO A 148 -17.15 8.47 14.63
C PRO A 148 -16.17 7.30 14.79
N VAL A 149 -14.98 7.44 14.20
CA VAL A 149 -13.97 6.39 14.21
C VAL A 149 -12.74 6.81 15.00
N VAL A 150 -12.31 5.94 15.92
CA VAL A 150 -11.08 6.09 16.70
C VAL A 150 -10.22 4.84 16.50
N VAL A 151 -8.93 5.02 16.22
CA VAL A 151 -7.97 3.92 16.06
C VAL A 151 -7.04 3.88 17.27
N VAL A 152 -7.13 2.82 18.07
CA VAL A 152 -6.26 2.55 19.21
C VAL A 152 -5.12 1.64 18.73
N GLY A 153 -3.90 2.16 18.56
CA GLY A 153 -2.83 1.43 17.89
C GLY A 153 -3.18 1.15 16.42
N GLN A 154 -3.52 -0.10 16.11
CA GLN A 154 -4.07 -0.56 14.82
C GLN A 154 -5.53 -1.03 14.93
N ASN A 155 -6.16 -0.94 16.09
CA ASN A 155 -7.55 -1.32 16.32
C ASN A 155 -8.50 -0.17 16.01
N ALA A 156 -9.21 -0.26 14.88
CA ALA A 156 -10.23 0.71 14.52
C ALA A 156 -11.57 0.42 15.22
N LEU A 157 -12.03 1.36 16.04
CA LEU A 157 -13.32 1.35 16.72
C LEU A 157 -14.31 2.22 15.96
N GLY A 158 -15.41 1.62 15.51
CA GLY A 158 -16.53 2.31 14.89
C GLY A 158 -17.60 2.68 15.92
N GLY A 159 -18.33 3.78 15.70
CA GLY A 159 -19.33 4.28 16.66
C GLY A 159 -18.70 4.62 18.00
N ALA A 160 -17.42 5.01 18.00
CA ALA A 160 -16.59 4.99 19.19
C ALA A 160 -17.05 6.01 20.24
N THR A 161 -17.21 5.56 21.49
CA THR A 161 -17.44 6.42 22.65
C THR A 161 -16.17 6.56 23.50
N GLU A 162 -16.16 7.54 24.41
CA GLU A 162 -15.08 7.69 25.40
C GLU A 162 -14.85 6.40 26.22
N ALA A 163 -15.94 5.69 26.54
CA ALA A 163 -15.90 4.46 27.32
C ALA A 163 -15.25 3.32 26.51
N ASP A 164 -15.59 3.18 25.23
CA ASP A 164 -15.02 2.14 24.35
C ASP A 164 -13.52 2.35 24.16
N VAL A 165 -13.10 3.58 23.88
CA VAL A 165 -11.68 3.92 23.71
C VAL A 165 -10.91 3.66 25.01
N LYS A 166 -11.46 4.07 26.16
CA LYS A 166 -10.84 3.82 27.48
C LYS A 166 -10.74 2.32 27.78
N ALA A 167 -11.77 1.54 27.46
CA ALA A 167 -11.76 0.10 27.64
C ALA A 167 -10.68 -0.57 26.78
N ALA A 168 -10.64 -0.24 25.48
CA ALA A 168 -9.63 -0.76 24.55
C ALA A 168 -8.20 -0.40 24.97
N VAL A 169 -7.96 0.85 25.38
CA VAL A 169 -6.66 1.29 25.91
C VAL A 169 -6.28 0.52 27.17
N LYS A 170 -7.20 0.39 28.14
CA LYS A 170 -6.94 -0.33 29.40
C LYS A 170 -6.67 -1.81 29.18
N ALA A 171 -7.36 -2.43 28.22
CA ALA A 171 -7.17 -3.82 27.83
C ALA A 171 -5.96 -4.02 26.88
N ASN A 172 -5.29 -2.95 26.46
CA ASN A 172 -4.23 -2.96 25.46
C ASN A 172 -4.66 -3.61 24.12
N GLU A 173 -5.93 -3.42 23.75
CA GLU A 173 -6.54 -3.93 22.52
C GLU A 173 -6.13 -3.07 21.32
N SER A 174 -4.88 -3.25 20.89
CA SER A 174 -4.25 -2.47 19.82
C SER A 174 -4.32 -3.12 18.44
N THR A 175 -4.87 -4.34 18.32
CA THR A 175 -5.03 -5.07 17.06
C THR A 175 -6.50 -5.15 16.69
N HIS A 176 -6.85 -4.82 15.45
CA HIS A 176 -8.24 -4.90 15.00
C HIS A 176 -8.66 -6.38 14.82
N PRO A 177 -9.83 -6.79 15.34
CA PRO A 177 -10.33 -8.14 15.14
C PRO A 177 -10.60 -8.43 13.66
N LEU A 178 -10.32 -9.66 13.24
CA LEU A 178 -10.62 -10.07 11.87
C LEU A 178 -12.12 -10.33 11.70
N PRO A 179 -12.77 -9.76 10.67
CA PRO A 179 -14.14 -10.10 10.33
C PRO A 179 -14.23 -11.54 9.81
N ARG A 180 -15.46 -12.05 9.69
CA ARG A 180 -15.71 -13.29 8.95
C ARG A 180 -15.57 -13.02 7.44
N TYR A 181 -14.73 -13.79 6.76
CA TYR A 181 -14.51 -13.70 5.32
C TYR A 181 -14.46 -15.08 4.65
N VAL A 182 -14.56 -15.09 3.32
CA VAL A 182 -14.37 -16.26 2.46
C VAL A 182 -12.87 -16.49 2.27
N GLY A 183 -12.30 -17.44 3.02
CA GLY A 183 -10.90 -17.81 2.89
C GLY A 183 -10.62 -18.79 1.74
N TYR A 184 -9.34 -19.03 1.46
CA TYR A 184 -8.84 -19.77 0.31
C TYR A 184 -9.53 -21.11 0.06
N LYS A 185 -9.62 -21.97 1.08
CA LYS A 185 -10.25 -23.29 0.97
C LYS A 185 -11.75 -23.20 0.64
N ALA A 186 -12.45 -22.23 1.22
CA ALA A 186 -13.87 -22.02 0.95
C ALA A 186 -14.09 -21.51 -0.48
N TYR A 187 -13.23 -20.60 -0.94
CA TYR A 187 -13.25 -20.08 -2.29
C TYR A 187 -13.00 -21.18 -3.33
N LEU A 188 -11.98 -22.02 -3.13
CA LEU A 188 -11.72 -23.19 -3.98
C LEU A 188 -12.91 -24.16 -4.03
N LYS A 189 -13.50 -24.49 -2.87
CA LYS A 189 -14.65 -25.40 -2.79
C LYS A 189 -15.86 -24.86 -3.55
N ALA A 190 -16.01 -23.54 -3.64
CA ALA A 190 -17.06 -22.88 -4.41
C ALA A 190 -16.75 -22.80 -5.93
N GLY A 191 -15.64 -23.38 -6.40
CA GLY A 191 -15.22 -23.35 -7.80
C GLY A 191 -14.30 -22.18 -8.16
N GLY A 192 -13.86 -21.40 -7.17
CA GLY A 192 -12.90 -20.32 -7.36
C GLY A 192 -11.58 -20.79 -7.98
N TYR A 193 -10.92 -19.91 -8.73
CA TYR A 193 -9.73 -20.19 -9.54
C TYR A 193 -9.93 -21.15 -10.71
N GLN A 194 -11.15 -21.61 -11.00
CA GLN A 194 -11.37 -22.44 -12.20
C GLN A 194 -11.15 -21.64 -13.48
N LEU A 195 -11.57 -20.37 -13.53
CA LEU A 195 -11.38 -19.52 -14.72
C LEU A 195 -9.90 -19.25 -14.98
N PHE A 196 -9.13 -19.01 -13.92
CA PHE A 196 -7.69 -18.87 -14.02
C PHE A 196 -7.01 -20.17 -14.49
N ARG A 197 -7.43 -21.34 -13.98
CA ARG A 197 -6.95 -22.64 -14.45
C ARG A 197 -7.24 -22.89 -15.93
N ASP A 198 -8.48 -22.65 -16.36
CA ASP A 198 -8.89 -22.83 -17.76
C ASP A 198 -8.05 -21.96 -18.71
N LEU A 199 -7.68 -20.74 -18.27
CA LEU A 199 -6.84 -19.82 -19.03
C LEU A 199 -5.38 -20.29 -19.12
N VAL A 200 -4.81 -20.79 -18.02
CA VAL A 200 -3.42 -21.31 -18.00
C VAL A 200 -3.29 -22.60 -18.80
N GLU A 201 -4.29 -23.47 -18.74
CA GLU A 201 -4.31 -24.75 -19.46
C GLU A 201 -4.70 -24.62 -20.94
N GLY A 202 -5.01 -23.40 -21.41
CA GLY A 202 -5.41 -23.15 -22.80
C GLY A 202 -6.83 -23.60 -23.15
N ARG A 203 -7.64 -23.99 -22.17
CA ARG A 203 -9.09 -24.25 -22.35
C ARG A 203 -9.88 -22.96 -22.63
N ARG A 204 -9.29 -21.81 -22.28
CA ARG A 204 -9.79 -20.48 -22.61
C ARG A 204 -8.68 -19.66 -23.26
N ASP A 205 -9.01 -19.04 -24.40
CA ASP A 205 -8.06 -18.22 -25.15
C ASP A 205 -7.88 -16.83 -24.52
N VAL A 206 -6.64 -16.34 -24.53
CA VAL A 206 -6.27 -15.03 -23.95
C VAL A 206 -6.91 -13.87 -24.71
N GLU A 207 -6.93 -13.91 -26.04
CA GLU A 207 -7.55 -12.83 -26.82
C GLU A 207 -9.06 -12.79 -26.60
N SER A 208 -9.72 -13.94 -26.45
CA SER A 208 -11.15 -13.99 -26.10
C SER A 208 -11.45 -13.28 -24.76
N VAL A 209 -10.57 -13.40 -23.76
CA VAL A 209 -10.71 -12.73 -22.47
C VAL A 209 -10.47 -11.22 -22.62
N ILE A 210 -9.45 -10.81 -23.35
CA ILE A 210 -9.16 -9.38 -23.58
C ILE A 210 -10.33 -8.72 -24.34
N GLN A 211 -10.86 -9.38 -25.36
CA GLN A 211 -12.04 -8.90 -26.10
C GLN A 211 -13.27 -8.83 -25.20
N ALA A 212 -13.52 -9.83 -24.33
CA ALA A 212 -14.60 -9.75 -23.35
C ALA A 212 -14.43 -8.55 -22.41
N MET A 213 -13.21 -8.27 -21.94
CA MET A 213 -12.91 -7.10 -21.11
C MET A 213 -13.10 -5.78 -21.86
N GLU A 214 -12.76 -5.70 -23.14
CA GLU A 214 -13.02 -4.51 -23.97
C GLU A 214 -14.52 -4.30 -24.21
N HIS A 215 -15.24 -5.35 -24.62
CA HIS A 215 -16.68 -5.31 -24.88
C HIS A 215 -17.50 -5.07 -23.61
N SER A 216 -17.00 -5.44 -22.44
CA SER A 216 -17.68 -5.19 -21.17
C SER A 216 -17.94 -3.70 -20.90
N GLY A 217 -17.17 -2.80 -21.51
CA GLY A 217 -17.22 -1.38 -21.17
C GLY A 217 -16.80 -1.09 -19.73
N LEU A 218 -16.13 -2.03 -19.04
CA LEU A 218 -15.58 -1.83 -17.71
C LEU A 218 -14.57 -0.69 -17.73
N ARG A 219 -14.79 0.31 -16.88
CA ARG A 219 -13.90 1.45 -16.68
C ARG A 219 -13.13 1.28 -15.37
N GLY A 220 -11.95 1.87 -15.28
CA GLY A 220 -11.16 1.87 -14.04
C GLY A 220 -11.94 2.53 -12.90
N LEU A 221 -12.19 1.78 -11.83
CA LEU A 221 -13.11 2.16 -10.74
C LEU A 221 -12.41 2.88 -9.57
N GLY A 222 -11.16 3.31 -9.79
CA GLY A 222 -10.37 4.16 -8.87
C GLY A 222 -10.44 5.66 -9.18
N GLY A 223 -11.38 6.11 -10.03
CA GLY A 223 -11.64 7.54 -10.30
C GLY A 223 -11.39 7.98 -11.74
N ALA A 224 -10.25 7.60 -12.34
CA ALA A 224 -9.88 8.06 -13.69
C ALA A 224 -10.76 7.50 -14.83
N GLY A 225 -11.49 6.40 -14.60
CA GLY A 225 -12.46 5.88 -15.56
C GLY A 225 -11.87 5.46 -16.91
N PHE A 226 -10.60 5.08 -17.00
CA PHE A 226 -10.03 4.59 -18.26
C PHE A 226 -10.52 3.15 -18.58
N PRO A 227 -10.87 2.79 -19.83
CA PRO A 227 -11.34 1.45 -20.17
C PRO A 227 -10.33 0.35 -19.81
N ALA A 228 -10.75 -0.63 -19.00
CA ALA A 228 -9.86 -1.64 -18.43
C ALA A 228 -9.25 -2.56 -19.50
N GLY A 229 -10.08 -3.11 -20.40
CA GLY A 229 -9.60 -3.97 -21.50
C GLY A 229 -8.60 -3.27 -22.43
N ARG A 230 -8.85 -1.98 -22.74
CA ARG A 230 -7.91 -1.18 -23.54
C ARG A 230 -6.59 -0.96 -22.82
N LYS A 231 -6.61 -0.71 -21.51
CA LYS A 231 -5.39 -0.58 -20.69
C LYS A 231 -4.55 -1.86 -20.76
N TRP A 232 -5.21 -3.02 -20.69
CA TRP A 232 -4.54 -4.32 -20.79
C TRP A 232 -3.88 -4.52 -22.14
N ARG A 233 -4.59 -4.20 -23.24
CA ARG A 233 -4.04 -4.33 -24.60
C ARG A 233 -2.83 -3.41 -24.82
N ILE A 234 -2.89 -2.16 -24.34
CA ILE A 234 -1.76 -1.22 -24.43
C ILE A 234 -0.52 -1.82 -23.75
N VAL A 235 -0.63 -2.26 -22.50
CA VAL A 235 0.54 -2.80 -21.76
C VAL A 235 1.00 -4.13 -22.34
N ARG A 236 0.08 -4.99 -22.82
CA ARG A 236 0.42 -6.27 -23.47
C ARG A 236 1.22 -6.07 -24.77
N ALA A 237 1.04 -4.95 -25.46
CA ALA A 237 1.77 -4.64 -26.68
C ALA A 237 3.23 -4.20 -26.42
N GLU A 238 3.55 -3.76 -25.20
CA GLU A 238 4.90 -3.33 -24.83
C GLU A 238 5.86 -4.51 -24.64
N ALA A 239 7.17 -4.25 -24.68
CA ALA A 239 8.18 -5.29 -24.47
C ALA A 239 8.16 -5.83 -23.02
N ALA A 240 8.42 -7.13 -22.86
CA ALA A 240 8.65 -7.73 -21.56
C ALA A 240 10.01 -7.29 -20.97
N PRO A 241 10.20 -7.29 -19.64
CA PRO A 241 9.21 -7.64 -18.61
C PRO A 241 8.17 -6.53 -18.39
N ARG A 242 6.92 -6.93 -18.15
CA ARG A 242 5.78 -6.06 -17.82
C ARG A 242 5.40 -6.28 -16.36
N LEU A 243 4.98 -5.22 -15.67
CA LEU A 243 4.65 -5.26 -14.24
C LEU A 243 3.19 -4.86 -13.99
N MET A 244 2.64 -5.28 -12.85
CA MET A 244 1.32 -4.87 -12.42
C MET A 244 1.39 -4.23 -11.04
N ALA A 245 0.72 -3.10 -10.87
CA ALA A 245 0.50 -2.49 -9.57
C ALA A 245 -1.00 -2.47 -9.24
N ILE A 246 -1.35 -2.86 -8.01
CA ILE A 246 -2.71 -2.77 -7.50
C ILE A 246 -2.78 -1.64 -6.49
N ASN A 247 -3.70 -0.70 -6.72
CA ASN A 247 -3.93 0.42 -5.83
C ASN A 247 -5.06 0.11 -4.84
N ILE A 248 -4.68 -0.11 -3.57
CA ILE A 248 -5.54 -0.26 -2.40
C ILE A 248 -5.19 0.81 -1.35
N ASP A 249 -4.84 2.01 -1.80
CA ASP A 249 -4.61 3.14 -0.88
C ASP A 249 -5.95 3.73 -0.37
N GLU A 250 -7.04 3.58 -1.13
CA GLU A 250 -8.43 4.03 -0.84
C GLU A 250 -8.49 5.29 0.06
N GLY A 251 -7.71 6.31 -0.31
CA GLY A 251 -7.45 7.47 0.55
C GLY A 251 -8.55 8.54 0.51
N GLU A 252 -9.41 8.52 -0.52
CA GLU A 252 -10.49 9.50 -0.72
C GLU A 252 -11.48 9.44 0.46
N PRO A 253 -11.67 10.54 1.21
CA PRO A 253 -12.62 10.56 2.32
C PRO A 253 -14.02 10.11 1.92
N GLY A 254 -14.60 9.20 2.70
CA GLY A 254 -15.92 8.62 2.41
C GLY A 254 -15.87 7.34 1.58
N THR A 255 -14.72 6.95 1.04
CA THR A 255 -14.58 5.68 0.30
C THR A 255 -14.19 4.52 1.23
N PHE A 256 -14.87 3.39 1.05
CA PHE A 256 -14.65 2.14 1.82
C PHE A 256 -15.09 0.89 1.03
N LYS A 257 -15.25 1.02 -0.28
CA LYS A 257 -15.71 -0.02 -1.20
C LYS A 257 -14.65 -1.11 -1.39
N ASP A 258 -13.38 -0.75 -1.43
CA ASP A 258 -12.27 -1.69 -1.61
C ASP A 258 -12.06 -2.49 -0.33
N ARG A 259 -12.07 -1.81 0.83
CA ARG A 259 -12.11 -2.48 2.13
C ARG A 259 -13.26 -3.47 2.23
N TRP A 260 -14.46 -3.07 1.78
CA TRP A 260 -15.64 -3.94 1.83
C TRP A 260 -15.42 -5.27 1.11
N TYR A 261 -14.80 -5.25 -0.08
CA TYR A 261 -14.44 -6.46 -0.82
C TYR A 261 -13.38 -7.29 -0.08
N LEU A 262 -12.29 -6.63 0.33
CA LEU A 262 -11.12 -7.33 0.88
C LEU A 262 -11.38 -7.95 2.25
N GLU A 263 -12.25 -7.34 3.06
CA GLU A 263 -12.69 -7.87 4.34
C GLU A 263 -13.66 -9.06 4.23
N ARG A 264 -14.23 -9.33 3.05
CA ARG A 264 -15.31 -10.32 2.88
C ARG A 264 -14.95 -11.45 1.93
N ASP A 265 -14.37 -11.12 0.79
CA ASP A 265 -14.04 -12.05 -0.28
C ASP A 265 -12.75 -11.60 -0.99
N PRO A 266 -11.59 -11.70 -0.31
CA PRO A 266 -10.31 -11.28 -0.88
C PRO A 266 -9.93 -12.10 -2.12
N HIS A 267 -10.39 -13.35 -2.21
CA HIS A 267 -10.01 -14.25 -3.32
C HIS A 267 -10.68 -13.90 -4.64
N ARG A 268 -11.88 -13.30 -4.63
CA ARG A 268 -12.49 -12.76 -5.85
C ARG A 268 -11.62 -11.69 -6.51
N PHE A 269 -11.03 -10.81 -5.71
CA PHE A 269 -10.04 -9.84 -6.19
C PHE A 269 -8.75 -10.53 -6.66
N LEU A 270 -8.20 -11.46 -5.87
CA LEU A 270 -6.95 -12.16 -6.20
C LEU A 270 -7.06 -13.01 -7.48
N GLU A 271 -8.19 -13.69 -7.72
CA GLU A 271 -8.41 -14.41 -8.97
C GLU A 271 -8.46 -13.45 -10.17
N GLY A 272 -9.18 -12.34 -10.04
CA GLY A 272 -9.21 -11.31 -11.09
C GLY A 272 -7.84 -10.71 -11.38
N MET A 273 -7.03 -10.48 -10.35
CA MET A 273 -5.63 -10.06 -10.46
C MET A 273 -4.79 -11.08 -11.25
N LEU A 274 -4.92 -12.38 -10.96
CA LEU A 274 -4.18 -13.44 -11.65
C LEU A 274 -4.60 -13.60 -13.11
N ILE A 275 -5.90 -13.54 -13.40
CA ILE A 275 -6.43 -13.54 -14.77
C ILE A 275 -5.84 -12.35 -15.55
N ALA A 276 -5.92 -11.15 -14.98
CA ALA A 276 -5.36 -9.95 -15.60
C ALA A 276 -3.85 -10.09 -15.83
N ALA A 277 -3.11 -10.60 -14.84
CA ALA A 277 -1.67 -10.79 -14.92
C ALA A 277 -1.29 -11.75 -16.05
N TYR A 278 -2.00 -12.88 -16.17
CA TYR A 278 -1.77 -13.85 -17.23
C TYR A 278 -2.12 -13.28 -18.62
N CYS A 279 -3.29 -12.65 -18.77
CA CYS A 279 -3.71 -12.05 -20.03
C CYS A 279 -2.75 -10.97 -20.52
N VAL A 280 -2.15 -10.17 -19.62
CA VAL A 280 -1.22 -9.10 -20.02
C VAL A 280 0.22 -9.60 -20.17
N GLY A 281 0.54 -10.78 -19.63
CA GLY A 281 1.90 -11.33 -19.61
C GLY A 281 2.78 -10.62 -18.58
N ILE A 282 2.28 -10.49 -17.35
CA ILE A 282 2.92 -9.79 -16.25
C ILE A 282 3.95 -10.70 -15.58
N GLY A 283 5.17 -10.17 -15.40
CA GLY A 283 6.26 -10.84 -14.72
C GLY A 283 6.13 -10.80 -13.21
N GLU A 284 5.75 -9.66 -12.62
CA GLU A 284 5.58 -9.50 -11.17
C GLU A 284 4.42 -8.55 -10.84
N VAL A 285 3.77 -8.80 -9.69
CA VAL A 285 2.62 -8.04 -9.19
C VAL A 285 2.95 -7.38 -7.85
N TYR A 286 2.64 -6.10 -7.72
CA TYR A 286 2.80 -5.31 -6.50
C TYR A 286 1.43 -4.85 -6.00
N VAL A 287 1.04 -5.29 -4.81
CA VAL A 287 -0.21 -4.89 -4.17
C VAL A 287 0.10 -3.82 -3.14
N TYR A 288 -0.26 -2.57 -3.41
CA TYR A 288 -0.03 -1.45 -2.51
C TYR A 288 -1.26 -1.20 -1.63
N LEU A 289 -1.10 -1.38 -0.33
CA LEU A 289 -2.18 -1.30 0.66
C LEU A 289 -1.88 -0.19 1.66
N ARG A 290 -2.85 0.71 1.88
CA ARG A 290 -2.74 1.74 2.93
C ARG A 290 -2.51 1.16 4.31
N ASP A 291 -1.87 1.92 5.19
CA ASP A 291 -1.53 1.42 6.53
C ASP A 291 -2.75 1.24 7.43
N GLU A 292 -3.76 2.09 7.27
CA GLU A 292 -4.98 2.14 8.08
C GLU A 292 -5.80 0.86 7.98
N TYR A 293 -5.57 0.04 6.94
CA TYR A 293 -6.22 -1.24 6.73
C TYR A 293 -5.38 -2.39 7.29
N ALA A 294 -4.92 -2.27 8.53
CA ALA A 294 -4.07 -3.25 9.20
C ALA A 294 -4.68 -4.67 9.25
N HIS A 295 -5.99 -4.79 9.48
CA HIS A 295 -6.69 -6.08 9.44
C HIS A 295 -6.82 -6.66 8.02
N VAL A 296 -7.01 -5.82 7.00
CA VAL A 296 -6.98 -6.26 5.60
C VAL A 296 -5.58 -6.75 5.24
N ARG A 297 -4.53 -6.08 5.72
CA ARG A 297 -3.14 -6.52 5.56
C ARG A 297 -2.95 -7.91 6.13
N ASP A 298 -3.45 -8.17 7.34
CA ASP A 298 -3.39 -9.49 7.98
C ASP A 298 -4.17 -10.55 7.18
N ILE A 299 -5.38 -10.23 6.70
CA ILE A 299 -6.15 -11.11 5.80
C ILE A 299 -5.35 -11.44 4.54
N LEU A 300 -4.83 -10.43 3.83
CA LEU A 300 -4.08 -10.63 2.60
C LEU A 300 -2.78 -11.40 2.83
N GLN A 301 -2.04 -11.14 3.91
CA GLN A 301 -0.85 -11.90 4.26
C GLN A 301 -1.17 -13.38 4.50
N LYS A 302 -2.24 -13.66 5.28
CA LYS A 302 -2.69 -15.03 5.57
C LYS A 302 -3.15 -15.77 4.31
N GLU A 303 -3.96 -15.12 3.48
CA GLU A 303 -4.52 -15.74 2.29
C GLU A 303 -3.51 -15.85 1.13
N LEU A 304 -2.62 -14.87 0.94
CA LEU A 304 -1.51 -14.99 -0.02
C LEU A 304 -0.55 -16.11 0.38
N LYS A 305 -0.24 -16.26 1.67
CA LYS A 305 0.59 -17.39 2.14
C LYS A 305 -0.04 -18.74 1.79
N LYS A 306 -1.35 -18.89 1.94
CA LYS A 306 -2.08 -20.13 1.56
C LYS A 306 -2.06 -20.34 0.05
N LEU A 307 -2.35 -19.29 -0.72
CA LEU A 307 -2.34 -19.33 -2.18
C LEU A 307 -0.96 -19.66 -2.75
N LEU A 308 0.12 -19.12 -2.18
CA LEU A 308 1.49 -19.42 -2.60
C LEU A 308 1.96 -20.83 -2.20
N ALA A 309 1.43 -21.37 -1.11
CA ALA A 309 1.79 -22.71 -0.62
C ALA A 309 1.15 -23.84 -1.43
N ASP A 310 -0.07 -23.61 -1.95
CA ASP A 310 -0.82 -24.57 -2.76
C ASP A 310 -1.46 -23.85 -3.95
N PRO A 311 -0.67 -23.38 -4.93
CA PRO A 311 -1.22 -22.54 -5.98
C PRO A 311 -2.02 -23.36 -7.00
N PRO A 312 -3.16 -22.85 -7.52
CA PRO A 312 -3.97 -23.57 -8.50
C PRO A 312 -3.26 -23.75 -9.86
N CYS A 313 -2.33 -22.83 -10.18
CA CYS A 313 -1.47 -22.84 -11.36
C CYS A 313 -0.14 -22.13 -11.02
N ALA A 314 0.81 -22.09 -11.95
CA ALA A 314 1.98 -21.21 -11.80
C ALA A 314 1.55 -19.74 -11.59
N LEU A 315 2.10 -19.09 -10.55
CA LEU A 315 1.81 -17.70 -10.20
C LEU A 315 3.02 -16.82 -10.49
N PRO A 316 2.82 -15.56 -10.92
CA PRO A 316 3.89 -14.57 -10.87
C PRO A 316 4.26 -14.29 -9.39
N PRO A 317 5.47 -13.79 -9.10
CA PRO A 317 5.77 -13.19 -7.81
C PRO A 317 4.76 -12.10 -7.44
N ILE A 318 4.22 -12.18 -6.22
CA ILE A 318 3.26 -11.22 -5.67
C ILE A 318 3.88 -10.59 -4.43
N HIS A 319 4.03 -9.26 -4.46
CA HIS A 319 4.61 -8.47 -3.39
C HIS A 319 3.52 -7.61 -2.74
N LEU A 320 3.23 -7.84 -1.46
CA LEU A 320 2.38 -6.94 -0.69
C LEU A 320 3.24 -5.80 -0.14
N ARG A 321 2.87 -4.57 -0.47
CA ARG A 321 3.56 -3.34 -0.06
C ARG A 321 2.66 -2.54 0.89
N ARG A 322 3.23 -2.13 2.03
CA ARG A 322 2.55 -1.34 3.04
C ARG A 322 2.81 0.14 2.79
N GLY A 323 1.75 0.92 2.61
CA GLY A 323 1.81 2.37 2.60
C GLY A 323 2.00 2.94 4.00
N ALA A 324 2.30 4.24 4.12
CA ALA A 324 2.63 4.88 5.39
C ALA A 324 1.84 6.20 5.63
N GLY A 325 0.57 6.24 5.21
CA GLY A 325 -0.35 7.34 5.51
C GLY A 325 -0.13 8.58 4.66
N ALA A 326 -0.12 8.45 3.33
CA ALA A 326 0.02 9.58 2.42
C ALA A 326 -1.07 9.53 1.34
N TYR A 327 -2.12 10.37 1.48
CA TYR A 327 -3.25 10.45 0.54
C TYR A 327 -2.83 10.56 -0.94
N ILE A 328 -1.76 11.31 -1.21
CA ILE A 328 -1.23 11.49 -2.56
C ILE A 328 -0.78 10.18 -3.21
N CYS A 329 -0.45 9.14 -2.43
CA CYS A 329 -0.10 7.81 -2.94
C CYS A 329 -1.29 7.07 -3.54
N GLY A 330 -2.52 7.59 -3.41
CA GLY A 330 -3.65 7.15 -4.23
C GLY A 330 -3.51 7.50 -5.71
N GLU A 331 -2.65 8.47 -6.07
CA GLU A 331 -2.32 8.78 -7.46
C GLU A 331 -1.38 7.70 -8.05
N GLU A 332 -1.65 7.27 -9.28
CA GLU A 332 -0.99 6.13 -9.93
C GLU A 332 0.55 6.19 -9.91
N SER A 333 1.16 7.35 -10.18
CA SER A 333 2.61 7.50 -10.23
C SER A 333 3.26 7.78 -8.87
N ALA A 334 2.56 8.47 -7.97
CA ALA A 334 2.97 8.60 -6.57
C ALA A 334 3.03 7.24 -5.86
N MET A 335 2.04 6.37 -6.12
CA MET A 335 2.06 4.98 -5.64
C MET A 335 3.29 4.23 -6.13
N ILE A 336 3.65 4.40 -7.41
CA ILE A 336 4.85 3.78 -8.00
C ILE A 336 6.11 4.25 -7.27
N GLU A 337 6.26 5.56 -7.04
CA GLU A 337 7.41 6.09 -6.29
C GLU A 337 7.48 5.50 -4.87
N SER A 338 6.33 5.36 -4.21
CA SER A 338 6.22 4.71 -2.90
C SER A 338 6.67 3.25 -2.93
N ILE A 339 6.20 2.45 -3.90
CA ILE A 339 6.63 1.05 -4.10
C ILE A 339 8.14 0.95 -4.37
N GLU A 340 8.71 1.95 -5.05
CA GLU A 340 10.15 2.07 -5.31
C GLU A 340 10.97 2.60 -4.13
N GLY A 341 10.35 2.77 -2.95
CA GLY A 341 11.02 3.19 -1.72
C GLY A 341 11.35 4.69 -1.67
N LYS A 342 10.70 5.50 -2.50
CA LYS A 342 10.90 6.95 -2.61
C LYS A 342 9.72 7.71 -2.00
N LYS A 343 9.83 9.03 -1.94
CA LYS A 343 8.70 9.90 -1.61
C LYS A 343 7.61 9.72 -2.66
N GLY A 344 6.36 9.57 -2.25
CA GLY A 344 5.18 9.45 -3.14
C GLY A 344 4.83 10.75 -3.88
N GLN A 345 5.79 11.34 -4.60
CA GLN A 345 5.58 12.52 -5.42
C GLN A 345 5.16 12.09 -6.84
N PRO A 346 4.04 12.59 -7.39
CA PRO A 346 3.63 12.24 -8.74
C PRO A 346 4.73 12.51 -9.77
N ARG A 347 4.91 11.59 -10.72
CA ARG A 347 5.84 11.75 -11.83
C ARG A 347 5.28 12.74 -12.85
N PHE A 348 6.17 13.51 -13.48
CA PHE A 348 5.80 14.26 -14.68
C PHE A 348 5.42 13.28 -15.80
N LYS A 349 4.29 13.54 -16.46
CA LYS A 349 3.78 12.74 -17.58
C LYS A 349 3.82 13.62 -18.84
N PRO A 350 4.25 13.10 -20.01
CA PRO A 350 4.79 11.76 -20.28
C PRO A 350 6.23 11.55 -19.75
N PRO A 351 6.71 10.28 -19.62
CA PRO A 351 6.05 9.02 -20.04
C PRO A 351 4.97 8.53 -19.07
N PHE A 352 3.98 7.80 -19.60
CA PHE A 352 2.90 7.22 -18.81
C PHE A 352 3.31 5.86 -18.22
N PRO A 353 2.72 5.43 -17.08
CA PRO A 353 3.05 4.14 -16.47
C PRO A 353 2.91 2.93 -17.39
N ALA A 354 2.00 3.00 -18.36
CA ALA A 354 1.78 1.94 -19.34
C ALA A 354 3.03 1.61 -20.17
N SER A 355 3.92 2.59 -20.41
CA SER A 355 5.21 2.38 -21.08
C SER A 355 6.40 2.47 -20.12
N PHE A 356 6.35 3.38 -19.14
CA PHE A 356 7.41 3.60 -18.16
C PHE A 356 6.82 3.76 -16.75
N GLY A 357 6.59 2.63 -16.07
CA GLY A 357 6.02 2.55 -14.73
C GLY A 357 7.03 2.07 -13.69
N LEU A 358 6.66 1.04 -12.93
CA LEU A 358 7.49 0.43 -11.89
C LEU A 358 8.85 0.03 -12.45
N TYR A 359 9.93 0.51 -11.81
CA TYR A 359 11.32 0.22 -12.19
C TYR A 359 11.63 0.52 -13.66
N GLY A 360 10.91 1.51 -14.23
CA GLY A 360 11.02 1.89 -15.64
C GLY A 360 10.47 0.84 -16.63
N LYS A 361 9.62 -0.09 -16.17
CA LYS A 361 9.00 -1.13 -16.99
C LYS A 361 7.54 -0.79 -17.32
N PRO A 362 7.02 -1.25 -18.47
CA PRO A 362 5.60 -1.16 -18.80
C PRO A 362 4.73 -1.70 -17.66
N THR A 363 3.86 -0.87 -17.11
CA THR A 363 3.09 -1.21 -15.90
C THR A 363 1.60 -0.97 -16.09
N THR A 364 0.80 -2.01 -15.84
CA THR A 364 -0.67 -1.86 -15.73
C THR A 364 -1.06 -1.61 -14.28
N ILE A 365 -1.91 -0.60 -14.06
CA ILE A 365 -2.38 -0.22 -12.73
C ILE A 365 -3.88 -0.41 -12.65
N ASN A 366 -4.34 -1.16 -11.65
CA ASN A 366 -5.75 -1.48 -11.46
C ASN A 366 -6.18 -1.24 -10.01
N ASN A 367 -7.46 -0.89 -9.83
CA ASN A 367 -8.11 -0.82 -8.54
C ASN A 367 -8.75 -2.17 -8.17
N THR A 368 -8.93 -2.44 -6.87
CA THR A 368 -9.54 -3.66 -6.34
C THR A 368 -10.89 -3.98 -6.97
N GLU A 369 -11.81 -3.02 -7.04
CA GLU A 369 -13.17 -3.24 -7.58
C GLU A 369 -13.15 -3.59 -9.07
N THR A 370 -12.22 -3.00 -9.84
CA THR A 370 -12.01 -3.35 -11.25
C THR A 370 -11.61 -4.82 -11.39
N LEU A 371 -10.66 -5.29 -10.59
CA LEU A 371 -10.20 -6.68 -10.64
C LEU A 371 -11.22 -7.66 -10.05
N ALA A 372 -11.95 -7.28 -9.01
CA ALA A 372 -13.04 -8.11 -8.46
C ALA A 372 -14.20 -8.34 -9.46
N SER A 373 -14.30 -7.51 -10.50
CA SER A 373 -15.28 -7.66 -11.58
C SER A 373 -14.80 -8.63 -12.67
N VAL A 374 -13.50 -8.88 -12.79
CA VAL A 374 -12.90 -9.70 -13.87
C VAL A 374 -13.45 -11.13 -13.89
N PRO A 375 -13.51 -11.89 -12.78
CA PRO A 375 -14.03 -13.26 -12.83
C PRO A 375 -15.45 -13.34 -13.38
N TRP A 376 -16.31 -12.39 -12.98
CA TRP A 376 -17.69 -12.33 -13.46
C TRP A 376 -17.76 -12.07 -14.97
N ILE A 377 -16.95 -11.13 -15.49
CA ILE A 377 -16.89 -10.83 -16.93
C ILE A 377 -16.38 -12.02 -17.73
N VAL A 378 -15.36 -12.72 -17.23
CA VAL A 378 -14.80 -13.89 -17.92
C VAL A 378 -15.78 -15.05 -17.94
N GLN A 379 -16.57 -15.22 -16.87
CA GLN A 379 -17.58 -16.27 -16.78
C GLN A 379 -18.81 -16.01 -17.65
N HIS A 380 -19.34 -14.78 -17.66
CA HIS A 380 -20.63 -14.45 -18.29
C HIS A 380 -20.49 -13.74 -19.64
N GLY A 381 -19.27 -13.30 -19.99
CA GLY A 381 -18.98 -12.55 -21.21
C GLY A 381 -19.13 -11.04 -21.04
N GLY A 382 -18.43 -10.29 -21.91
CA GLY A 382 -18.44 -8.83 -21.90
C GLY A 382 -19.83 -8.22 -22.15
N GLN A 383 -20.58 -8.79 -23.10
CA GLN A 383 -21.92 -8.30 -23.44
C GLN A 383 -22.88 -8.33 -22.23
N ALA A 384 -22.88 -9.43 -21.47
CA ALA A 384 -23.69 -9.55 -20.26
C ALA A 384 -23.31 -8.50 -19.21
N PHE A 385 -22.04 -8.13 -19.10
CA PHE A 385 -21.60 -7.07 -18.19
C PHE A 385 -22.06 -5.69 -18.69
N LEU A 386 -21.92 -5.42 -19.99
CA LEU A 386 -22.34 -4.17 -20.61
C LEU A 386 -23.83 -3.89 -20.38
N GLU A 387 -24.67 -4.93 -20.48
CA GLU A 387 -26.12 -4.86 -20.30
C GLU A 387 -26.58 -4.57 -18.86
N LEU A 388 -25.73 -4.78 -17.85
CA LEU A 388 -26.03 -4.40 -16.47
C LEU A 388 -25.98 -2.88 -16.25
N GLY A 389 -25.29 -2.16 -17.13
CA GLY A 389 -24.97 -0.74 -16.97
C GLY A 389 -25.68 0.16 -17.97
N LYS A 390 -25.21 1.41 -18.04
CA LYS A 390 -25.62 2.35 -19.09
C LYS A 390 -24.71 2.19 -20.31
N PRO A 391 -25.13 2.62 -21.52
CA PRO A 391 -24.24 2.66 -22.67
C PRO A 391 -22.89 3.32 -22.32
N ASN A 392 -21.78 2.68 -22.73
CA ASN A 392 -20.39 3.06 -22.44
C ASN A 392 -19.97 3.03 -20.96
N ASN A 393 -20.81 2.50 -20.07
CA ASN A 393 -20.54 2.34 -18.63
C ASN A 393 -21.16 1.02 -18.16
N GLY A 394 -20.56 -0.09 -18.61
CA GLY A 394 -21.03 -1.44 -18.30
C GLY A 394 -20.84 -1.82 -16.84
N GLY A 395 -21.65 -2.77 -16.39
CA GLY A 395 -21.56 -3.37 -15.08
C GLY A 395 -22.33 -2.63 -13.99
N THR A 396 -22.01 -3.02 -12.76
CA THR A 396 -22.52 -2.39 -11.54
C THR A 396 -21.42 -1.57 -10.87
N LYS A 397 -21.84 -0.63 -10.03
CA LYS A 397 -20.93 0.21 -9.24
C LYS A 397 -21.28 0.08 -7.77
N ILE A 398 -20.27 -0.13 -6.92
CA ILE A 398 -20.45 -0.01 -5.47
C ILE A 398 -20.33 1.46 -5.08
N PHE A 399 -21.33 1.94 -4.35
CA PHE A 399 -21.37 3.27 -3.77
C PHE A 399 -21.11 3.17 -2.27
N SER A 400 -20.04 3.81 -1.82
CA SER A 400 -19.80 4.05 -0.39
C SER A 400 -20.72 5.18 0.07
N VAL A 401 -21.78 4.83 0.80
CA VAL A 401 -22.75 5.80 1.33
C VAL A 401 -22.52 5.95 2.84
N SER A 402 -22.26 7.17 3.27
CA SER A 402 -22.07 7.58 4.66
C SER A 402 -22.44 9.05 4.82
N GLY A 403 -22.58 9.51 6.06
CA GLY A 403 -22.93 10.89 6.37
C GLY A 403 -23.74 10.96 7.64
#